data_AF-A0A7V0JRQ4-F1
#
_entry.id   AF-A0A7V0JRQ4-F1
#
_cell.length_a   1.000
_cell.length_b   1.000
_cell.length_c   1.000
_cell.angle_alpha   90.00
_cell.angle_beta   90.00
_cell.angle_gamma   90.00
#
_symmetry.space_group_name_H-M   'P 1'
#
loop_
_entity.id
_entity.type
_entity.pdbx_description
1 polymer ?
#
loop_
_entity_poly.entity_id
_entity_poly.type
_entity_poly.pdbx_seq_one_letter_code
_entity_poly.pdbx_strand_id
1 'polypeptide(L)'
;MVIQSSKLNNSFSSELSNLKGCSFLAQCYACGSCSSVCPVEKVVPGFDPRKIIHMVALGLEKQLLSSDMIWACSQCQSCAEVCPQGVRCSDVIKALRDDAIKQGLVDQERLANLGLLAKVDPEKCVACLTCVRFCPFGAPYIADTGKAYIEPDLCKACGICVMECPAGAITLAPSLEQRGLSKLSEWVTG
;
A
#
# COMPACT_ATOMS: atom_id res chain seq x y z
N MET A 1 -24.91 -0.35 -3.49
CA MET A 1 -24.25 0.02 -2.21
C MET A 1 -24.89 1.30 -1.72
N VAL A 2 -25.43 1.32 -0.49
CA VAL A 2 -26.06 2.53 0.09
C VAL A 2 -25.01 3.23 0.96
N ILE A 3 -24.64 4.45 0.61
CA ILE A 3 -23.70 5.27 1.40
C ILE A 3 -24.51 6.01 2.47
N GLN A 4 -24.21 5.75 3.74
CA GLN A 4 -24.84 6.45 4.87
C GLN A 4 -24.09 7.75 5.15
N SER A 5 -24.80 8.88 5.15
CA SER A 5 -24.22 10.21 5.43
C SER A 5 -23.45 10.28 6.76
N SER A 6 -23.89 9.52 7.77
CA SER A 6 -23.24 9.42 9.08
C SER A 6 -21.84 8.78 9.07
N LYS A 7 -21.42 8.18 7.95
CA LYS A 7 -20.11 7.51 7.80
C LYS A 7 -19.09 8.33 7.00
N LEU A 8 -19.46 9.54 6.56
CA LEU A 8 -18.59 10.41 5.78
C LEU A 8 -17.79 11.33 6.70
N ASN A 9 -16.48 11.43 6.47
CA ASN A 9 -15.64 12.46 7.03
C ASN A 9 -15.48 13.60 6.01
N ASN A 10 -16.18 14.72 6.25
CA ASN A 10 -16.19 15.87 5.35
C ASN A 10 -14.86 16.65 5.32
N SER A 11 -13.97 16.48 6.30
CA SER A 11 -12.64 17.12 6.31
C SER A 11 -11.54 16.26 5.69
N PHE A 12 -11.81 14.98 5.43
CA PHE A 12 -10.80 14.00 5.01
C PHE A 12 -10.01 14.42 3.75
N SER A 13 -10.69 14.88 2.71
CA SER A 13 -10.02 15.34 1.48
C SER A 13 -9.13 16.56 1.73
N SER A 14 -9.55 17.46 2.62
CA SER A 14 -8.79 18.67 2.97
C SER A 14 -7.56 18.33 3.81
N GLU A 15 -7.70 17.39 4.76
CA GLU A 15 -6.61 16.86 5.58
C GLU A 15 -5.51 16.24 4.71
N LEU A 16 -5.90 15.35 3.79
CA LEU A 16 -4.95 14.73 2.86
C LEU A 16 -4.30 15.75 1.92
N SER A 17 -5.03 16.77 1.47
CA SER A 17 -4.48 17.80 0.56
C SER A 17 -3.31 18.59 1.16
N ASN A 18 -3.21 18.65 2.48
CA ASN A 18 -2.09 19.30 3.18
C ASN A 18 -0.81 18.45 3.20
N LEU A 19 -0.89 17.18 2.81
CA LEU A 19 0.27 16.29 2.77
C LEU A 19 1.07 16.48 1.48
N LYS A 20 2.37 16.22 1.58
CA LYS A 20 3.30 16.31 0.44
C LYS A 20 2.82 15.41 -0.71
N GLY A 21 2.70 15.98 -1.90
CA GLY A 21 2.26 15.27 -3.11
C GLY A 21 0.74 15.16 -3.28
N CYS A 22 -0.06 15.60 -2.29
CA CYS A 22 -1.52 15.47 -2.32
C CYS A 22 -2.26 16.79 -2.60
N SER A 23 -1.55 17.90 -2.81
CA SER A 23 -2.13 19.25 -2.99
C SER A 23 -3.10 19.39 -4.16
N PHE A 24 -2.95 18.55 -5.19
CA PHE A 24 -3.79 18.58 -6.40
C PHE A 24 -4.97 17.60 -6.35
N LEU A 25 -5.26 17.01 -5.19
CA LEU A 25 -6.32 16.01 -5.02
C LEU A 25 -7.70 16.53 -5.46
N ALA A 26 -8.04 17.77 -5.08
CA ALA A 26 -9.35 18.38 -5.34
C ALA A 26 -9.59 18.75 -6.82
N GLN A 27 -8.56 18.69 -7.66
CA GLN A 27 -8.58 19.11 -9.06
C GLN A 27 -9.02 17.96 -9.99
N CYS A 28 -9.23 16.76 -9.46
CA CYS A 28 -9.68 15.61 -10.24
C CYS A 28 -11.06 15.85 -10.86
N TYR A 29 -11.13 15.93 -12.20
CA TYR A 29 -12.39 15.97 -12.96
C TYR A 29 -12.84 14.59 -13.50
N ALA A 30 -12.24 13.50 -13.00
CA ALA A 30 -12.64 12.12 -13.29
C ALA A 30 -12.39 11.58 -14.73
N CYS A 31 -11.41 12.12 -15.48
CA CYS A 31 -11.12 11.68 -16.87
C CYS A 31 -10.85 10.18 -17.05
N GLY A 32 -10.27 9.50 -16.06
CA GLY A 32 -9.96 8.07 -16.13
C GLY A 32 -8.59 7.70 -16.73
N SER A 33 -7.74 8.66 -17.10
CA SER A 33 -6.38 8.37 -17.63
C SER A 33 -5.53 7.54 -16.65
N CYS A 34 -5.66 7.80 -15.35
CA CYS A 34 -4.94 7.02 -14.33
C CYS A 34 -5.41 5.57 -14.25
N SER A 35 -6.70 5.30 -14.47
CA SER A 35 -7.25 3.94 -14.52
C SER A 35 -6.74 3.19 -15.75
N SER A 36 -6.76 3.82 -16.93
CA SER A 36 -6.38 3.17 -18.19
C SER A 36 -4.88 2.82 -18.28
N VAL A 37 -4.02 3.65 -17.70
CA VAL A 37 -2.57 3.38 -17.67
C VAL A 37 -2.17 2.40 -16.56
N CYS A 38 -3.05 2.13 -15.59
CA CYS A 38 -2.67 1.37 -14.41
C CYS A 38 -2.45 -0.12 -14.76
N PRO A 39 -1.25 -0.66 -14.51
CA PRO A 39 -1.03 -2.10 -14.69
C PRO A 39 -1.75 -2.93 -13.63
N VAL A 40 -1.93 -2.38 -12.42
CA VAL A 40 -2.56 -3.08 -11.29
C VAL A 40 -4.07 -3.25 -11.51
N GLU A 41 -4.75 -2.25 -12.06
CA GLU A 41 -6.20 -2.32 -12.35
C GLU A 41 -6.56 -3.52 -13.24
N LYS A 42 -5.68 -3.86 -14.20
CA LYS A 42 -5.86 -4.97 -15.14
C LYS A 42 -5.73 -6.36 -14.49
N VAL A 43 -5.01 -6.46 -13.37
CA VAL A 43 -4.69 -7.74 -12.73
C VAL A 43 -5.32 -7.88 -11.34
N VAL A 44 -5.73 -6.78 -10.72
CA VAL A 44 -6.40 -6.73 -9.42
C VAL A 44 -7.86 -6.30 -9.57
N PRO A 45 -8.81 -7.26 -9.60
CA PRO A 45 -10.23 -7.00 -9.59
C PRO A 45 -10.64 -5.97 -8.52
N GLY A 46 -11.30 -4.90 -8.97
CA GLY A 46 -11.86 -3.87 -8.09
C GLY A 46 -10.88 -2.80 -7.65
N PHE A 47 -9.58 -2.94 -7.92
CA PHE A 47 -8.61 -1.86 -7.75
C PHE A 47 -8.73 -0.87 -8.92
N ASP A 48 -8.99 0.39 -8.62
CA ASP A 48 -8.95 1.48 -9.59
C ASP A 48 -8.43 2.74 -8.86
N PRO A 49 -7.29 3.33 -9.29
CA PRO A 49 -6.75 4.52 -8.65
C PRO A 49 -7.73 5.71 -8.70
N ARG A 50 -8.52 5.87 -9.77
CA ARG A 50 -9.54 6.92 -9.86
C ARG A 50 -10.64 6.71 -8.82
N LYS A 51 -11.09 5.47 -8.63
CA LYS A 51 -12.10 5.13 -7.63
C LYS A 51 -11.64 5.51 -6.23
N ILE A 52 -10.36 5.26 -5.92
CA ILE A 52 -9.76 5.66 -4.63
C ILE A 52 -9.81 7.18 -4.46
N ILE A 53 -9.40 7.96 -5.47
CA ILE A 53 -9.46 9.43 -5.41
C ILE A 53 -10.90 9.92 -5.17
N HIS A 54 -11.89 9.32 -5.83
CA HIS A 54 -13.29 9.70 -5.61
C HIS A 54 -13.78 9.32 -4.22
N MET A 55 -13.37 8.18 -3.69
CA MET A 55 -13.70 7.77 -2.32
C MET A 55 -13.13 8.76 -1.29
N VAL A 56 -11.91 9.26 -1.53
CA VAL A 56 -11.31 10.33 -0.72
C VAL A 56 -12.13 11.61 -0.81
N ALA A 57 -12.47 12.07 -2.01
CA ALA A 57 -13.26 13.29 -2.20
C ALA A 57 -14.65 13.21 -1.55
N LEU A 58 -15.24 12.01 -1.50
CA LEU A 58 -16.50 11.74 -0.81
C LEU A 58 -16.37 11.60 0.71
N GLY A 59 -15.16 11.54 1.27
CA GLY A 59 -14.97 11.37 2.71
C GLY A 59 -15.17 9.94 3.22
N LEU A 60 -15.00 8.91 2.37
CA LEU A 60 -15.15 7.50 2.74
C LEU A 60 -13.91 6.94 3.47
N GLU A 61 -13.37 7.69 4.43
CA GLU A 61 -12.13 7.40 5.14
C GLU A 61 -12.10 5.99 5.73
N LYS A 62 -13.01 5.68 6.66
CA LYS A 62 -13.02 4.39 7.39
C LYS A 62 -13.08 3.19 6.46
N GLN A 63 -13.89 3.30 5.41
CA GLN A 63 -14.01 2.24 4.40
C GLN A 63 -12.73 2.07 3.60
N LEU A 64 -12.03 3.16 3.29
CA LEU A 64 -10.82 3.14 2.50
C LEU A 64 -9.62 2.63 3.29
N LEU A 65 -9.43 3.12 4.53
CA LEU A 65 -8.33 2.73 5.42
C LEU A 65 -8.41 1.26 5.87
N SER A 66 -9.62 0.71 5.96
CA SER A 66 -9.82 -0.70 6.33
C SER A 66 -9.73 -1.65 5.13
N SER A 67 -9.62 -1.15 3.90
CA SER A 67 -9.65 -1.96 2.70
C SER A 67 -8.25 -2.35 2.23
N ASP A 68 -8.09 -3.61 1.82
CA ASP A 68 -6.83 -4.09 1.23
C ASP A 68 -6.51 -3.43 -0.13
N MET A 69 -7.49 -2.74 -0.76
CA MET A 69 -7.28 -2.10 -2.07
C MET A 69 -6.18 -1.04 -2.06
N ILE A 70 -6.00 -0.29 -0.96
CA ILE A 70 -4.94 0.74 -0.89
C ILE A 70 -3.56 0.11 -0.96
N TRP A 71 -3.43 -1.17 -0.60
CA TRP A 71 -2.17 -1.92 -0.59
C TRP A 71 -1.82 -2.55 -1.94
N ALA A 72 -2.79 -2.69 -2.85
CA ALA A 72 -2.55 -3.22 -4.19
C ALA A 72 -1.73 -2.28 -5.09
N CYS A 73 -1.70 -0.97 -4.81
CA CYS A 73 -0.91 -0.02 -5.60
C CYS A 73 0.59 -0.37 -5.61
N SER A 74 1.18 -0.46 -6.79
CA SER A 74 2.61 -0.75 -6.97
C SER A 74 3.52 0.46 -6.71
N GLN A 75 2.96 1.65 -6.48
CA GLN A 75 3.72 2.91 -6.32
C GLN A 75 4.62 3.24 -7.54
N CYS A 76 4.23 2.83 -8.76
CA CYS A 76 5.01 3.05 -9.98
C CYS A 76 4.89 4.47 -10.58
N GLN A 77 3.98 5.31 -10.06
CA GLN A 77 3.74 6.69 -10.51
C GLN A 77 3.23 6.88 -11.95
N SER A 78 2.94 5.82 -12.70
CA SER A 78 2.40 5.94 -14.08
C SER A 78 1.15 6.80 -14.17
N CYS A 79 0.32 6.80 -13.11
CA CYS A 79 -0.87 7.64 -13.01
C CYS A 79 -0.58 9.15 -12.95
N ALA A 80 0.56 9.55 -12.37
CA ALA A 80 0.94 10.95 -12.22
C ALA A 80 1.37 11.54 -13.58
N GLU A 81 2.09 10.75 -14.38
CA GLU A 81 2.59 11.15 -15.70
C GLU A 81 1.48 11.43 -16.72
N VAL A 82 0.33 10.77 -16.56
CA VAL A 82 -0.81 10.91 -17.49
C VAL A 82 -1.90 11.84 -16.97
N CYS A 83 -1.75 12.40 -15.76
CA CYS A 83 -2.80 13.22 -15.16
C CYS A 83 -2.76 14.67 -15.66
N PRO A 84 -3.78 15.15 -16.39
CA PRO A 84 -3.80 16.53 -16.90
C PRO A 84 -4.01 17.60 -15.80
N GLN A 85 -4.36 17.19 -14.58
CA GLN A 85 -4.59 18.07 -13.43
C GLN A 85 -3.49 17.96 -12.36
N GLY A 86 -2.48 17.13 -12.59
CA GLY A 86 -1.40 16.92 -11.62
C GLY A 86 -1.81 16.13 -10.37
N VAL A 87 -2.95 15.41 -10.38
CA VAL A 87 -3.35 14.52 -9.27
C VAL A 87 -2.38 13.34 -9.18
N ARG A 88 -1.68 13.21 -8.05
CA ARG A 88 -0.67 12.15 -7.83
C ARG A 88 -1.29 10.99 -7.06
N CYS A 89 -2.00 10.11 -7.75
CA CYS A 89 -2.77 9.02 -7.11
C CYS A 89 -1.90 8.10 -6.24
N SER A 90 -0.65 7.82 -6.64
CA SER A 90 0.29 6.99 -5.86
C SER A 90 0.68 7.67 -4.54
N ASP A 91 0.78 9.00 -4.50
CA ASP A 91 1.13 9.73 -3.27
C ASP A 91 -0.07 9.80 -2.32
N VAL A 92 -1.28 9.98 -2.87
CA VAL A 92 -2.53 9.88 -2.10
C VAL A 92 -2.67 8.49 -1.50
N ILE A 93 -2.45 7.42 -2.29
CA ILE A 93 -2.50 6.04 -1.78
C ILE A 93 -1.41 5.79 -0.74
N LYS A 94 -0.22 6.38 -0.87
CA LYS A 94 0.81 6.32 0.16
C LYS A 94 0.30 6.90 1.48
N ALA A 95 -0.23 8.13 1.44
CA ALA A 95 -0.74 8.80 2.62
C ALA A 95 -1.85 7.98 3.31
N LEU A 96 -2.71 7.32 2.53
CA LEU A 96 -3.73 6.42 3.06
C LEU A 96 -3.15 5.19 3.78
N ARG A 97 -2.06 4.60 3.27
CA ARG A 97 -1.38 3.49 3.94
C ARG A 97 -0.75 3.92 5.26
N ASP A 98 -0.04 5.04 5.22
CA ASP A 98 0.61 5.62 6.39
C ASP A 98 -0.44 5.89 7.49
N ASP A 99 -1.60 6.46 7.10
CA ASP A 99 -2.69 6.75 8.02
C ASP A 99 -3.39 5.48 8.54
N ALA A 100 -3.58 4.45 7.70
CA ALA A 100 -4.13 3.17 8.14
C ALA A 100 -3.25 2.48 9.19
N ILE A 101 -1.92 2.53 9.03
CA ILE A 101 -0.96 2.03 10.02
C ILE A 101 -1.03 2.89 11.30
N LYS A 102 -1.00 4.22 11.15
CA LYS A 102 -1.01 5.16 12.28
C LYS A 102 -2.27 5.02 13.15
N GLN A 103 -3.42 4.76 12.53
CA GLN A 103 -4.69 4.51 13.23
C GLN A 103 -4.78 3.09 13.81
N GLY A 104 -3.80 2.22 13.56
CA GLY A 104 -3.81 0.83 14.02
C GLY A 104 -4.91 -0.02 13.38
N LEU A 105 -5.45 0.41 12.24
CA LEU A 105 -6.50 -0.33 11.50
C LEU A 105 -5.93 -1.55 10.78
N VAL A 106 -4.63 -1.53 10.52
CA VAL A 106 -3.88 -2.60 9.88
C VAL A 106 -2.58 -2.82 10.66
N ASP A 107 -2.30 -4.07 11.00
CA ASP A 107 -1.05 -4.47 11.65
C ASP A 107 -0.07 -5.10 10.65
N GLN A 108 1.22 -5.11 11.01
CA GLN A 108 2.28 -5.68 10.15
C GLN A 108 2.12 -7.17 9.93
N GLU A 109 1.47 -7.88 10.85
CA GLU A 109 1.24 -9.31 10.76
C GLU A 109 0.23 -9.64 9.67
N ARG A 110 -0.88 -8.90 9.62
CA ARG A 110 -1.86 -8.91 8.54
C ARG A 110 -1.19 -8.59 7.21
N LEU A 111 -0.41 -7.51 7.13
CA LEU A 111 0.29 -7.17 5.87
C LEU A 111 1.26 -8.25 5.41
N ALA A 112 2.01 -8.85 6.34
CA ALA A 112 2.92 -9.94 6.03
C ALA A 112 2.18 -11.18 5.54
N ASN A 113 1.07 -11.55 6.19
CA ASN A 113 0.19 -12.65 5.81
C ASN A 113 -0.51 -12.42 4.46
N LEU A 114 -0.72 -11.16 4.09
CA LEU A 114 -1.29 -10.78 2.80
C LEU A 114 -0.25 -10.72 1.68
N GLY A 115 1.04 -10.86 1.98
CA GLY A 115 2.14 -10.78 1.00
C GLY A 115 2.45 -9.34 0.58
N LEU A 116 2.04 -8.37 1.40
CA LEU A 116 2.19 -6.94 1.15
C LEU A 116 3.37 -6.32 1.91
N LEU A 117 3.95 -7.06 2.87
CA LEU A 117 5.05 -6.61 3.69
C LEU A 117 5.99 -7.78 3.98
N ALA A 118 7.29 -7.56 3.85
CA ALA A 118 8.27 -8.52 4.32
C ALA A 118 8.45 -8.37 5.84
N LYS A 119 8.44 -9.48 6.58
CA LYS A 119 8.59 -9.53 8.03
C LYS A 119 9.88 -10.24 8.40
N VAL A 120 10.59 -9.73 9.40
CA VAL A 120 11.81 -10.34 9.93
C VAL A 120 11.48 -11.17 11.17
N ASP A 121 12.01 -12.39 11.23
CA ASP A 121 12.08 -13.23 12.42
C ASP A 121 13.35 -12.87 13.21
N PRO A 122 13.23 -12.19 14.37
CA PRO A 122 14.39 -11.73 15.14
C PRO A 122 15.22 -12.88 15.72
N GLU A 123 14.63 -14.05 15.96
CA GLU A 123 15.33 -15.22 16.51
C GLU A 123 16.32 -15.80 15.48
N LYS A 124 15.94 -15.79 14.20
CA LYS A 124 16.79 -16.27 13.10
C LYS A 124 17.74 -15.22 12.55
N CYS A 125 17.42 -13.94 12.72
CA CYS A 125 18.20 -12.86 12.13
C CYS A 125 19.61 -12.77 12.75
N VAL A 126 20.64 -12.96 11.93
CA VAL A 126 22.06 -12.86 12.29
C VAL A 126 22.67 -11.48 12.02
N ALA A 127 21.84 -10.47 11.72
CA ALA A 127 22.27 -9.09 11.47
C ALA A 127 23.36 -8.90 10.39
N CYS A 128 23.38 -9.77 9.36
CA CYS A 128 24.40 -9.75 8.30
C CYS A 128 24.32 -8.57 7.32
N LEU A 129 23.29 -7.72 7.42
CA LEU A 129 23.02 -6.55 6.57
C LEU A 129 22.69 -6.86 5.10
N THR A 130 22.54 -8.12 4.71
CA THR A 130 22.21 -8.48 3.33
C THR A 130 20.92 -7.81 2.85
N CYS A 131 19.85 -7.87 3.64
CA CYS A 131 18.58 -7.22 3.31
C CYS A 131 18.71 -5.69 3.17
N VAL A 132 19.52 -5.04 4.00
CA VAL A 132 19.78 -3.58 3.92
C VAL A 132 20.48 -3.23 2.62
N ARG A 133 21.46 -4.04 2.19
CA ARG A 133 22.25 -3.79 0.96
C ARG A 133 21.48 -4.05 -0.32
N PHE A 134 20.64 -5.08 -0.34
CA PHE A 134 19.93 -5.49 -1.55
C PHE A 134 18.60 -4.77 -1.77
N CYS A 135 18.06 -4.06 -0.77
CA CYS A 135 16.80 -3.36 -0.97
C CYS A 135 16.99 -2.08 -1.80
N PRO A 136 16.45 -2.00 -3.03
CA PRO A 136 16.55 -0.78 -3.83
C PRO A 136 15.69 0.37 -3.28
N PHE A 137 14.79 0.08 -2.33
CA PHE A 137 13.86 1.04 -1.74
C PHE A 137 14.29 1.53 -0.36
N GLY A 138 15.40 1.02 0.19
CA GLY A 138 15.90 1.40 1.52
C GLY A 138 14.94 1.05 2.67
N ALA A 139 14.09 0.04 2.49
CA ALA A 139 13.12 -0.34 3.52
C ALA A 139 13.74 -1.00 4.78
N PRO A 140 14.79 -1.84 4.67
CA PRO A 140 15.37 -2.48 5.85
C PRO A 140 16.42 -1.60 6.53
N TYR A 141 16.42 -1.60 7.86
CA TYR A 141 17.49 -1.05 8.71
C TYR A 141 17.76 -1.96 9.91
N ILE A 142 18.85 -1.73 10.65
CA ILE A 142 19.11 -2.43 11.91
C ILE A 142 18.55 -1.60 13.05
N ALA A 143 17.57 -2.14 13.75
CA ALA A 143 16.98 -1.52 14.93
C ALA A 143 17.93 -1.63 16.14
N ASP A 144 17.64 -0.88 17.20
CA ASP A 144 18.41 -0.89 18.45
C ASP A 144 18.48 -2.28 19.12
N THR A 145 17.57 -3.19 18.75
CA THR A 145 17.60 -4.61 19.15
C THR A 145 18.74 -5.40 18.51
N GLY A 146 19.50 -4.80 17.59
CA GLY A 146 20.54 -5.46 16.80
C GLY A 146 19.98 -6.37 15.71
N LYS A 147 18.68 -6.31 15.43
CA LYS A 147 18.00 -7.12 14.40
C LYS A 147 17.52 -6.25 13.24
N ALA A 148 17.41 -6.86 12.07
CA ALA A 148 16.83 -6.18 10.93
C ALA A 148 15.35 -5.91 11.17
N TYR A 149 14.90 -4.73 10.79
CA TYR A 149 13.50 -4.33 10.77
C TYR A 149 13.19 -3.75 9.39
N ILE A 150 11.98 -3.99 8.89
CA ILE A 150 11.54 -3.56 7.55
C ILE A 150 10.49 -2.49 7.74
N GLU A 151 10.81 -1.27 7.31
CA GLU A 151 9.90 -0.12 7.35
C GLU A 151 8.71 -0.37 6.39
N PRO A 152 7.47 -0.50 6.90
CA PRO A 152 6.32 -0.84 6.06
C PRO A 152 6.05 0.16 4.95
N ASP A 153 6.25 1.45 5.21
CA ASP A 153 5.96 2.53 4.25
C ASP A 153 6.88 2.48 3.01
N LEU A 154 8.09 1.95 3.20
CA LEU A 154 9.10 1.84 2.16
C LEU A 154 9.06 0.47 1.47
N CYS A 155 8.53 -0.56 2.13
CA CYS A 155 8.47 -1.91 1.58
C CYS A 155 7.56 -1.97 0.34
N LYS A 156 8.08 -2.57 -0.74
CA LYS A 156 7.33 -2.81 -1.98
C LYS A 156 6.95 -4.28 -2.19
N ALA A 157 7.09 -5.11 -1.16
CA ALA A 157 6.82 -6.54 -1.23
C ALA A 157 7.51 -7.27 -2.40
N CYS A 158 8.69 -6.81 -2.84
CA CYS A 158 9.37 -7.35 -4.02
C CYS A 158 10.04 -8.72 -3.79
N GLY A 159 10.14 -9.18 -2.54
CA GLY A 159 10.73 -10.49 -2.21
C GLY A 159 12.25 -10.59 -2.29
N ILE A 160 12.97 -9.57 -2.78
CA ILE A 160 14.45 -9.59 -2.90
C ILE A 160 15.11 -9.97 -1.56
N CYS A 161 14.71 -9.30 -0.47
CA CYS A 161 15.27 -9.57 0.85
C CYS A 161 14.97 -10.98 1.38
N VAL A 162 13.88 -11.61 0.95
CA VAL A 162 13.52 -12.99 1.31
C VAL A 162 14.47 -13.96 0.63
N MET A 163 14.67 -13.80 -0.68
CA MET A 163 15.54 -14.66 -1.49
C MET A 163 17.01 -14.57 -1.09
N GLU A 164 17.46 -13.36 -0.76
CA GLU A 164 18.87 -13.11 -0.41
C GLU A 164 19.18 -13.38 1.06
N CYS A 165 18.20 -13.68 1.92
CA CYS A 165 18.46 -13.86 3.35
C CYS A 165 19.20 -15.19 3.61
N PRO A 166 20.49 -15.19 4.00
CA PRO A 166 21.23 -16.43 4.22
C PRO A 166 20.74 -17.20 5.45
N ALA A 167 20.10 -16.52 6.39
CA ALA A 167 19.57 -17.13 7.61
C ALA A 167 18.12 -17.63 7.45
N GLY A 168 17.47 -17.38 6.30
CA GLY A 168 16.04 -17.66 6.13
C GLY A 168 15.16 -16.93 7.15
N ALA A 169 15.60 -15.75 7.59
CA ALA A 169 14.97 -14.99 8.67
C ALA A 169 13.89 -14.01 8.19
N ILE A 170 13.63 -13.92 6.89
CA ILE A 170 12.67 -12.96 6.32
C ILE A 170 11.58 -13.73 5.60
N THR A 171 10.33 -13.39 5.90
CA THR A 171 9.15 -13.98 5.26
C THR A 171 8.36 -12.93 4.52
N LEU A 172 7.74 -13.33 3.42
CA LEU A 172 6.75 -12.59 2.67
C LEU A 172 5.72 -13.63 2.26
N ALA A 173 4.43 -13.43 2.58
CA ALA A 173 3.46 -14.46 2.23
C ALA A 173 3.44 -14.69 0.70
N PRO A 174 3.30 -15.95 0.29
CA PRO A 174 3.39 -16.34 -1.11
C PRO A 174 2.20 -15.80 -1.94
N SER A 175 2.30 -15.92 -3.27
CA SER A 175 1.29 -15.40 -4.21
C SER A 175 -0.11 -15.97 -3.95
N LEU A 176 -1.15 -15.32 -4.48
CA LEU A 176 -2.55 -15.78 -4.33
C LEU A 176 -2.73 -17.25 -4.75
N GLU A 177 -2.08 -17.64 -5.85
CA GLU A 177 -2.05 -19.01 -6.36
C GLU A 177 -1.44 -19.99 -5.34
N GLN A 178 -0.30 -19.62 -4.75
CA GLN A 178 0.34 -20.40 -3.69
C GLN A 178 -0.46 -20.42 -2.38
N ARG A 179 -1.36 -19.45 -2.17
CA ARG A 179 -2.30 -19.41 -1.05
C ARG A 179 -3.60 -20.19 -1.30
N GLY A 180 -3.75 -20.81 -2.48
CA GLY A 180 -4.97 -21.52 -2.87
C GLY A 180 -6.19 -20.61 -3.08
N LEU A 181 -5.96 -19.29 -3.24
CA LEU A 181 -7.01 -18.33 -3.53
C LEU A 181 -7.19 -18.23 -5.04
N SER A 182 -8.42 -18.48 -5.49
CA SER A 182 -8.74 -18.52 -6.92
C SER A 182 -8.97 -17.13 -7.48
N LYS A 183 -9.33 -16.15 -6.62
CA LYS A 183 -9.67 -14.78 -7.02
C LYS A 183 -9.22 -13.76 -5.99
N LEU A 184 -8.69 -12.63 -6.47
CA LEU A 184 -8.36 -11.45 -5.66
C LEU A 184 -9.56 -10.84 -4.91
N SER A 185 -10.79 -11.07 -5.35
CA SER A 185 -11.97 -10.67 -4.59
C SER A 185 -12.06 -11.38 -3.23
N GLU A 186 -11.57 -12.62 -3.13
CA GLU A 186 -11.50 -13.40 -1.88
C GLU A 186 -10.45 -12.82 -0.91
N TRP A 187 -9.52 -12.03 -1.44
CA TRP A 187 -8.50 -11.30 -0.68
C TRP A 187 -8.99 -9.96 -0.13
N VAL A 188 -9.92 -9.25 -0.82
CA VAL A 188 -10.40 -7.91 -0.42
C VAL A 188 -11.58 -7.94 0.57
N THR A 189 -12.27 -9.08 0.71
CA THR A 189 -13.50 -9.20 1.53
C THR A 189 -13.27 -9.82 2.92
N GLY A 190 -12.02 -9.86 3.39
CA GLY A 190 -11.65 -10.36 4.73
C GLY A 190 -11.95 -9.38 5.84
#